data_AF-A6IFJ5-F1
#
_entry.id   AF-A6IFJ5-F1
#
_cell.length_a   1.000
_cell.length_b   1.000
_cell.length_c   1.000
_cell.angle_alpha   90.00
_cell.angle_beta   90.00
_cell.angle_gamma   90.00
#
_symmetry.space_group_name_H-M   'P 1'
#
loop_
_entity.id
_entity.type
_entity.pdbx_description
1 polymer ?
#
loop_
_entity_poly.entity_id
_entity_poly.type
_entity_poly.pdbx_seq_one_letter_code
_entity_poly.pdbx_strand_id
1 'polypeptide(L)' 'MPGGVPWSVYLKMLSSSLLAMCAGAQVVHWYYRPDLTIPEIPPKPGELRTELLGLRERHRESQVSQQ' A
#
# COMPACT_ATOMS: atom_id res chain seq x y z
N MET A 1 -0.72 -28.86 23.84
CA MET A 1 -1.15 -27.51 23.41
C MET A 1 -0.22 -26.50 24.06
N PRO A 2 0.36 -25.54 23.33
CA PRO A 2 1.18 -24.50 23.95
C PRO A 2 0.36 -23.76 25.03
N GLY A 3 0.92 -23.57 26.22
CA GLY A 3 0.31 -22.80 27.32
C GLY A 3 -1.01 -23.34 27.91
N GLY A 4 -1.46 -24.55 27.58
CA GLY A 4 -2.70 -25.14 28.10
C GLY A 4 -4.00 -24.56 27.52
N VAL A 5 -3.90 -23.73 26.46
CA VAL A 5 -5.04 -23.09 25.81
C VAL A 5 -5.48 -23.90 24.59
N PRO A 6 -6.80 -24.04 24.32
CA PRO A 6 -7.24 -24.78 23.15
C PRO A 6 -6.84 -24.11 21.82
N TRP A 7 -6.51 -24.92 20.82
CA TRP A 7 -6.06 -24.48 19.48
C TRP A 7 -7.06 -23.53 18.80
N SER A 8 -8.35 -23.70 19.09
CA SER A 8 -9.42 -22.84 18.62
C SER A 8 -9.26 -21.38 19.05
N VAL A 9 -8.63 -21.10 20.20
CA VAL A 9 -8.39 -19.73 20.68
C VAL A 9 -7.32 -19.04 19.85
N TYR A 10 -6.25 -19.76 19.49
CA TYR A 10 -5.22 -19.24 18.59
C TYR A 10 -5.78 -18.96 17.20
N LEU A 11 -6.60 -19.87 16.66
CA LEU A 11 -7.29 -19.68 15.38
C LEU A 11 -8.25 -18.48 15.43
N LYS A 12 -8.98 -18.29 16.53
CA LYS A 12 -9.85 -17.12 16.74
C LYS A 12 -9.07 -15.82 16.76
N MET A 13 -7.91 -15.78 17.43
CA MET A 13 -7.06 -14.60 17.46
C MET A 13 -6.48 -14.29 16.07
N LEU A 14 -6.00 -15.31 15.36
CA LEU A 14 -5.49 -15.17 14.01
C LEU A 14 -6.57 -14.63 13.06
N SER A 15 -7.76 -15.24 13.07
CA SER A 15 -8.86 -14.79 12.22
C SER A 15 -9.30 -13.37 12.58
N SER A 16 -9.43 -13.04 13.87
CA SER A 16 -9.77 -11.70 14.32
C SER A 16 -8.76 -10.65 13.86
N SER A 17 -7.47 -10.96 13.88
CA SER A 17 -6.41 -10.06 13.41
C SER A 17 -6.53 -9.78 11.91
N LEU A 18 -6.70 -10.84 11.10
CA LEU A 18 -6.89 -10.70 9.65
C LEU A 18 -8.17 -9.93 9.31
N LEU A 19 -9.27 -10.21 10.01
CA LEU A 19 -10.53 -9.48 9.84
C LEU A 19 -10.38 -7.99 10.18
N ALA A 20 -9.67 -7.66 11.25
CA ALA A 20 -9.40 -6.27 11.61
C ALA A 20 -8.58 -5.55 10.52
N MET A 21 -7.57 -6.23 9.94
CA MET A 21 -6.77 -5.69 8.84
C MET A 21 -7.64 -5.42 7.59
N CYS A 22 -8.47 -6.39 7.20
CA CYS A 22 -9.39 -6.24 6.07
C CYS A 22 -10.41 -5.12 6.28
N ALA A 23 -11.01 -5.05 7.47
CA ALA A 23 -11.94 -3.99 7.83
C ALA A 23 -11.27 -2.61 7.79
N GLY A 24 -10.05 -2.49 8.31
CA GLY A 24 -9.27 -1.25 8.26
C GLY A 24 -8.98 -0.80 6.83
N ALA A 25 -8.51 -1.71 5.96
CA ALA A 25 -8.29 -1.41 4.54
C ALA A 25 -9.59 -0.95 3.86
N GLN A 26 -10.70 -1.64 4.13
CA GLN A 26 -12.00 -1.29 3.57
C GLN A 26 -12.45 0.11 4.02
N VAL A 27 -12.29 0.45 5.30
CA VAL A 27 -12.62 1.79 5.84
C VAL A 27 -11.82 2.89 5.15
N VAL A 28 -10.52 2.71 4.93
CA VAL A 28 -9.70 3.70 4.20
C VAL A 28 -10.19 3.86 2.76
N HIS A 29 -10.52 2.75 2.09
CA HIS A 29 -11.09 2.80 0.73
C HIS A 29 -12.47 3.49 0.69
N TRP A 30 -13.33 3.28 1.69
CA TRP A 30 -14.63 3.96 1.78
C TRP A 30 -14.48 5.44 2.11
N TYR A 31 -13.60 5.77 3.04
CA TYR A 31 -13.42 7.13 3.55
C TYR A 31 -12.75 8.04 2.51
N TYR A 32 -11.69 7.57 1.85
CA TYR A 32 -10.97 8.36 0.86
C TYR A 32 -11.47 8.17 -0.57
N ARG A 33 -12.35 7.18 -0.81
CA ARG A 33 -12.95 6.81 -2.10
C ARG A 33 -12.03 7.15 -3.28
N PRO A 34 -10.84 6.53 -3.35
CA PRO A 34 -9.87 6.87 -4.37
C PRO A 34 -10.50 6.66 -5.74
N ASP A 35 -10.32 7.64 -6.62
CA ASP A 35 -10.71 7.51 -8.02
C ASP A 35 -9.72 6.54 -8.68
N LEU A 36 -10.16 5.30 -8.91
CA LEU A 36 -9.38 4.25 -9.57
C LEU A 36 -9.48 4.33 -11.09
N THR A 37 -9.96 5.44 -11.65
CA THR A 37 -10.02 5.64 -13.11
C THR A 37 -8.61 5.58 -13.70
N ILE A 38 -8.32 4.46 -14.38
CA ILE A 38 -7.10 4.28 -15.16
C ILE A 38 -7.33 4.97 -16.51
N PRO A 39 -6.52 5.96 -16.89
CA PRO A 39 -6.63 6.56 -18.21
C PRO A 39 -6.25 5.52 -19.28
N GLU A 40 -7.07 5.39 -20.33
CA GLU A 40 -6.80 4.52 -21.49
C GLU A 40 -5.46 4.85 -22.18
N ILE A 41 -5.06 6.12 -22.14
CA ILE A 41 -3.78 6.58 -22.66
C ILE A 41 -2.78 6.59 -21.50
N PRO A 42 -1.69 5.80 -21.57
CA PRO A 42 -0.68 5.82 -20.54
C PRO A 42 -0.07 7.24 -20.45
N PRO A 43 0.07 7.80 -19.23
CA PRO A 43 0.70 9.09 -19.03
C PRO A 43 2.16 9.05 -19.49
N LYS A 44 2.67 10.20 -19.95
CA LYS A 44 4.06 10.30 -20.36
C LYS A 44 4.98 10.04 -19.16
N PRO A 45 6.19 9.48 -19.37
CA PRO A 45 7.20 9.36 -18.32
C PRO A 45 7.42 10.73 -17.65
N GLY A 46 7.22 10.82 -16.33
CA GLY A 46 7.29 12.10 -15.60
C GLY A 46 5.98 12.83 -15.28
N GLU A 47 4.82 12.39 -15.80
CA GLU A 47 3.50 13.03 -15.53
C GLU A 47 2.59 12.20 -14.60
N LEU A 48 3.04 11.00 -14.21
CA LEU A 48 2.32 10.14 -13.27
C LEU A 48 2.23 10.82 -11.90
N ARG A 49 1.01 11.07 -11.42
CA ARG A 49 0.77 11.53 -10.03
C ARG A 49 1.26 10.53 -8.97
N THR A 50 1.48 9.28 -9.39
CA THR A 50 2.00 8.18 -8.58
C THR A 50 3.51 7.96 -8.74
N GLU A 51 4.21 8.78 -9.53
CA GLU A 51 5.66 8.68 -9.64
C GLU A 51 6.28 8.99 -8.27
N LEU A 52 7.11 8.07 -7.78
CA LEU A 52 7.78 8.20 -6.49
C LEU A 52 8.69 9.44 -6.54
N LEU A 53 8.27 10.53 -5.89
CA LEU A 53 9.02 11.79 -5.80
C LEU A 53 10.51 11.56 -5.46
N GLY A 54 10.81 10.58 -4.59
CA GLY A 54 12.18 10.23 -4.21
C GLY A 54 13.02 9.45 -5.24
N LEU A 55 12.42 8.88 -6.30
CA LEU A 55 13.18 8.30 -7.42
C LEU A 55 13.62 9.36 -8.45
N ARG A 56 12.83 10.43 -8.61
CA ARG A 56 13.17 11.55 -9.50
C ARG A 56 14.35 12.36 -8.94
N GLU A 57 14.37 12.60 -7.63
CA GLU A 57 15.46 13.35 -6.98
C GLU A 57 16.81 12.64 -7.13
N ARG A 58 16.87 11.32 -6.91
CA ARG A 58 18.11 10.54 -7.11
C ARG A 58 18.62 10.56 -8.55
N HIS A 59 17.72 10.59 -9.53
CA HIS A 59 18.11 10.67 -10.93
C HIS A 59 18.61 12.08 -11.29
N ARG A 60 18.03 13.14 -10.71
CA ARG A 60 18.45 14.54 -10.93
C ARG A 60 19.82 14.82 -10.32
N GLU A 61 20.08 14.37 -9.09
CA GLU A 61 21.39 14.53 -8.45
C GLU A 61 22.48 13.76 -9.20
N SER A 62 22.16 12.55 -9.69
CA SER A 62 23.11 11.77 -10.49
C SER A 62 23.44 12.41 -11.84
N GLN A 63 22.49 13.14 -12.44
CA GLN A 63 22.71 13.87 -13.70
C GLN A 63 23.46 15.19 -13.48
N VAL A 64 23.17 15.92 -12.39
CA VAL A 64 23.82 17.20 -12.07
C VAL A 64 25.26 17.01 -11.59
N SER A 65 25.58 15.88 -10.96
CA SER A 65 26.96 15.57 -10.52
C SER A 65 27.89 15.12 -11.66
N GLN A 66 27.37 14.90 -12.87
CA GLN A 66 28.13 14.45 -14.05
C GLN A 66 28.32 15.56 -15.10
N GLN A 67 27.94 16.81 -14.79
CA GLN A 67 28.20 18.00 -15.61
C GLN A 67 29.11 18.98 -14.86
#